data_AF-A0A350PCL9-F1
#
_entry.id   AF-A0A350PCL9-F1
#
_cell.length_a   1.000
_cell.length_b   1.000
_cell.length_c   1.000
_cell.angle_alpha   90.00
_cell.angle_beta   90.00
_cell.angle_gamma   90.00
#
_symmetry.space_group_name_H-M   'P 1'
#
loop_
_entity.id
_entity.type
_entity.pdbx_description
1 polymer ?
#
loop_
_entity_poly.entity_id
_entity_poly.type
_entity_poly.pdbx_seq_one_letter_code
_entity_poly.pdbx_strand_id
1 'polypeptide(L)' 'MANRPIIQIKDLTRFYQMGETEVRALNGVTFDVLENE' A
#
# COMPACT_ATOMS: atom_id res chain seq x y z
N MET A 1 -22.87 13.75 -0.12
CA MET A 1 -22.57 12.39 0.37
C MET A 1 -21.08 12.33 0.63
N ALA A 2 -20.62 11.78 1.75
CA ALA A 2 -19.17 11.70 2.01
C ALA A 2 -18.53 10.80 0.95
N ASN A 3 -17.52 11.29 0.24
CA ASN A 3 -16.82 10.57 -0.81
C ASN A 3 -15.98 9.48 -0.15
N ARG A 4 -16.60 8.34 0.17
CA ARG A 4 -15.93 7.22 0.82
C ARG A 4 -14.94 6.62 -0.19
N PRO A 5 -13.66 6.47 0.16
CA PRO A 5 -12.70 5.82 -0.72
C PRO A 5 -13.12 4.38 -1.03
N ILE A 6 -12.94 3.99 -2.29
CA ILE A 6 -13.27 2.66 -2.80
C ILE A 6 -12.16 1.65 -2.50
N ILE A 7 -10.93 2.12 -2.30
CA ILE A 7 -9.80 1.31 -1.82
C ILE A 7 -9.21 2.01 -0.60
N GLN A 8 -8.97 1.23 0.47
CA GLN A 8 -8.32 1.72 1.68
C GLN A 8 -7.19 0.77 2.05
N ILE A 9 -5.97 1.30 2.13
CA ILE A 9 -4.78 0.57 2.55
C ILE A 9 -4.18 1.30 3.74
N LYS A 10 -3.93 0.55 4.82
CA LYS A 10 -3.28 1.04 6.04
C LYS A 10 -2.03 0.21 6.32
N ASP A 11 -0.92 0.91 6.55
CA ASP A 11 0.36 0.38 6.99
C ASP A 11 0.90 -0.81 6.16
N LEU A 12 0.72 -0.75 4.83
CA LEU A 12 1.15 -1.83 3.94
C LEU A 12 2.67 -1.93 3.89
N THR A 13 3.17 -3.05 4.38
CA THR A 13 4.57 -3.46 4.25
C THR A 13 4.70 -4.59 3.25
N ARG A 14 5.73 -4.56 2.41
CA ARG A 14 6.03 -5.63 1.46
C ARG A 14 7.53 -5.87 1.42
N PHE A 15 7.90 -7.11 1.66
CA PHE A 15 9.29 -7.58 1.61
C PHE A 15 9.40 -8.65 0.53
N TYR A 16 10.50 -8.60 -0.22
CA TYR A 16 10.85 -9.61 -1.20
C TYR A 16 12.25 -10.14 -0.91
N GLN A 17 12.43 -11.45 -1.03
CA GLN A 17 13.75 -12.06 -1.00
C GLN A 17 14.29 -12.15 -2.43
N MET A 18 15.39 -11.46 -2.70
CA MET A 18 16.06 -11.41 -4.00
C MET A 18 17.44 -12.07 -3.87
N GLY A 19 17.47 -13.38 -4.13
CA GLY A 19 18.64 -14.21 -3.83
C GLY A 19 18.95 -14.17 -2.33
N GLU A 20 20.10 -13.65 -1.96
CA GLU A 20 20.53 -13.51 -0.56
C GLU A 20 20.09 -12.18 0.09
N THR A 21 19.56 -11.24 -0.69
CA THR A 21 19.20 -9.89 -0.19
C THR A 21 17.69 -9.76 0.10
N GLU A 22 17.34 -9.22 1.26
CA GLU A 22 15.96 -8.80 1.56
C GLU A 22 15.73 -7.38 1.02
N VAL A 23 14.68 -7.20 0.21
CA VAL A 23 14.26 -5.92 -0.35
C VAL A 23 12.94 -5.48 0.28
N ARG A 24 12.94 -4.29 0.88
CA ARG A 24 11.75 -3.64 1.47
C ARG A 24 11.06 -2.80 0.40
N ALA A 25 10.18 -3.43 -0.37
CA ALA A 25 9.50 -2.76 -1.48
C ALA A 25 8.43 -1.76 -1.03
N LEU A 26 7.73 -2.05 0.07
CA LEU A 26 6.80 -1.11 0.69
C LEU A 26 7.09 -1.04 2.18
N ASN A 27 7.16 0.16 2.73
CA ASN A 27 7.54 0.41 4.12
C ASN A 27 6.43 1.17 4.86
N GLY A 28 5.34 0.47 5.21
CA GLY A 28 4.25 1.05 6.00
C GLY A 28 3.44 2.08 5.23
N VAL A 29 3.14 1.80 3.97
CA VAL A 29 2.44 2.76 3.09
C VAL A 29 0.94 2.77 3.42
N THR A 30 0.41 3.97 3.69
CA THR A 30 -1.01 4.21 3.92
C THR A 30 -1.56 5.10 2.81
N PHE A 31 -2.61 4.65 2.14
CA PHE A 31 -3.29 5.44 1.11
C PHE A 31 -4.73 4.99 0.92
N ASP A 32 -5.53 5.93 0.44
CA ASP A 32 -6.92 5.73 0.10
C ASP A 32 -7.09 6.13 -1.38
N VAL A 33 -7.93 5.42 -2.13
CA VAL A 33 -8.25 5.73 -3.54
C VAL A 33 -9.73 6.03 -3.65
N LEU A 34 -10.07 7.18 -4.23
CA LEU A 34 -11.45 7.60 -4.48
C LEU A 34 -11.99 6.98 -5.77
N GLU A 35 -13.31 7.05 -5.94
CA GLU A 35 -13.94 6.62 -7.19
C GLU A 35 -13.50 7.54 -8.34
N ASN A 36 -12.93 6.95 -9.41
CA ASN A 36 -12.42 7.63 -10.62
C ASN A 36 -11.17 8.52 -10.43
N GLU A 37 -10.35 8.25 -9.40
CA GLU A 37 -9.03 8.86 -9.21
C GLU A 37 -7.94 8.27 -10.12
#